data_AF-A0A9P5VTQ5-F1
#
_entry.id   AF-A0A9P5VTQ5-F1
#
_cell.length_a   1.000
_cell.length_b   1.000
_cell.length_c   1.000
_cell.angle_alpha   90.00
_cell.angle_beta   90.00
_cell.angle_gamma   90.00
#
_symmetry.space_group_name_H-M   'P 1'
#
loop_
_entity.id
_entity.type
_entity.pdbx_description
1 polymer ?
#
loop_
_entity_poly.entity_id
_entity_poly.type
_entity_poly.pdbx_seq_one_letter_code
_entity_poly.pdbx_strand_id
1 'polypeptide(L)'
;MASHKIAKKNGTADEIELSVAQALFDLENNVNDLKSELKPLQISSAKEVETGSGKKAIVVFVPVPQLKAFHKIQQRLTRELEKKFSDRHVVFVAQRRIMAKPTRNSRVKQQRPRSRTLTS
;
A
#
# COMPACT_ATOMS: atom_id res chain seq x y z
N MET A 1 7.51 -9.53 -14.83
CA MET A 1 8.33 -8.48 -14.16
C MET A 1 7.56 -7.98 -12.95
N ALA A 2 8.21 -7.88 -11.80
CA ALA A 2 7.58 -7.42 -10.55
C ALA A 2 7.14 -5.94 -10.59
N SER A 3 7.71 -5.13 -11.48
CA SER A 3 7.37 -3.72 -11.67
C SER A 3 5.89 -3.47 -11.94
N HIS A 4 5.16 -4.41 -12.56
CA HIS A 4 3.72 -4.29 -12.79
C HIS A 4 2.89 -4.20 -11.49
N LYS A 5 3.43 -4.67 -10.37
CA LYS A 5 2.78 -4.54 -9.05
C LYS A 5 2.85 -3.12 -8.48
N ILE A 6 3.64 -2.23 -9.05
CA ILE A 6 3.80 -0.86 -8.56
C ILE A 6 2.97 0.09 -9.42
N ALA A 7 1.96 0.72 -8.82
CA ALA A 7 1.12 1.76 -9.40
C ALA A 7 1.49 3.14 -8.84
N LYS A 8 2.77 3.51 -8.94
CA LYS A 8 3.28 4.81 -8.50
C LYS A 8 2.95 5.87 -9.55
N LYS A 9 2.32 6.97 -9.12
CA LYS A 9 1.93 8.06 -10.04
C LYS A 9 3.12 8.95 -10.43
N ASN A 10 4.04 9.19 -9.49
CA ASN A 10 5.16 10.11 -9.66
C ASN A 10 6.43 9.50 -9.06
N GLY A 11 7.55 9.54 -9.80
CA GLY A 11 8.88 9.14 -9.33
C GLY A 11 9.27 7.70 -9.66
N THR A 12 10.56 7.41 -9.51
CA THR A 12 11.14 6.06 -9.64
C THR A 12 10.80 5.21 -8.42
N ALA A 13 10.81 3.88 -8.60
CA ALA A 13 10.56 2.95 -7.50
C ALA A 13 11.78 2.89 -6.57
N ASP A 14 11.53 2.97 -5.26
CA ASP A 14 12.58 2.84 -4.25
C ASP A 14 12.94 1.36 -4.04
N GLU A 15 14.11 1.08 -3.45
CA GLU A 15 14.59 -0.29 -3.21
C GLU A 15 13.60 -1.14 -2.39
N ILE A 16 12.99 -0.54 -1.36
CA ILE A 16 11.97 -1.19 -0.53
C ILE A 16 10.72 -1.50 -1.36
N GLU A 17 10.30 -0.60 -2.25
CA GLU A 17 9.14 -0.80 -3.11
C GLU A 17 9.38 -1.95 -4.09
N LEU A 18 10.59 -2.03 -4.66
CA LEU A 18 11.00 -3.13 -5.53
C LEU A 18 11.04 -4.46 -4.77
N SER A 19 11.56 -4.48 -3.55
CA SER A 19 11.59 -5.68 -2.70
C SER A 19 10.18 -6.20 -2.38
N VAL A 20 9.27 -5.32 -1.98
CA VAL A 20 7.87 -5.68 -1.71
C VAL A 20 7.16 -6.11 -2.99
N ALA A 21 7.37 -5.42 -4.11
CA ALA A 21 6.79 -5.79 -5.39
C ALA A 21 7.27 -7.17 -5.88
N GLN A 22 8.55 -7.49 -5.68
CA GLN A 22 9.09 -8.80 -5.98
C GLN A 22 8.47 -9.87 -5.09
N ALA A 23 8.35 -9.63 -3.77
CA ALA A 23 7.70 -10.55 -2.86
C ALA A 23 6.24 -10.83 -3.25
N LEU A 24 5.47 -9.81 -3.65
CA LEU A 24 4.10 -9.96 -4.13
C LEU A 24 4.02 -10.77 -5.44
N PHE A 25 4.97 -10.57 -6.35
CA PHE A 25 5.05 -11.33 -7.59
C PHE A 25 5.40 -12.80 -7.34
N ASP A 26 6.33 -13.07 -6.43
CA ASP A 26 6.69 -14.43 -6.06
C ASP A 26 5.50 -15.16 -5.40
N LEU A 27 4.74 -14.48 -4.53
CA LEU A 27 3.54 -15.05 -3.91
C LEU A 27 2.44 -15.35 -4.92
N GLU A 28 2.25 -14.49 -5.92
CA GLU A 28 1.30 -14.74 -7.01
C GLU A 28 1.63 -16.03 -7.79
N ASN A 29 2.92 -16.33 -7.98
CA ASN A 29 3.34 -17.50 -8.76
C ASN A 29 3.43 -18.78 -7.92
N ASN A 30 3.80 -18.67 -6.66
CA ASN A 30 4.07 -19.82 -5.80
C ASN A 30 2.84 -20.29 -5.01
N VAL A 31 1.85 -19.43 -4.77
CA VAL A 31 0.65 -19.76 -3.99
C VAL A 31 -0.58 -19.74 -4.89
N ASN A 32 -1.01 -20.92 -5.35
CA ASN A 32 -2.13 -21.06 -6.29
C ASN A 32 -3.44 -20.43 -5.79
N ASP A 33 -3.72 -20.51 -4.48
CA ASP A 33 -4.93 -19.92 -3.88
C ASP A 33 -4.97 -18.39 -3.98
N LEU A 34 -3.80 -17.73 -3.88
CA LEU A 34 -3.70 -16.27 -3.86
C LEU A 34 -3.51 -15.68 -5.25
N LYS A 35 -3.20 -16.51 -6.26
CA LYS A 35 -2.87 -16.08 -7.62
C LYS A 35 -3.99 -15.26 -8.26
N SER A 36 -5.22 -15.74 -8.20
CA SER A 36 -6.38 -15.06 -8.83
C SER A 36 -6.67 -13.71 -8.18
N GLU A 37 -6.49 -13.61 -6.87
CA GLU A 37 -6.78 -12.41 -6.07
C GLU A 37 -5.63 -11.39 -6.14
N LEU A 38 -4.36 -11.84 -6.14
CA LEU A 38 -3.19 -10.97 -6.18
C LEU A 38 -2.91 -10.42 -7.58
N LYS A 39 -3.21 -11.16 -8.65
CA LYS A 39 -2.94 -10.75 -10.04
C LYS A 39 -3.40 -9.31 -10.37
N PRO A 40 -4.64 -8.88 -10.08
CA PRO A 40 -5.10 -7.52 -10.37
C PRO A 40 -4.61 -6.46 -9.37
N LEU A 41 -4.02 -6.86 -8.24
CA LEU A 41 -3.66 -5.95 -7.16
C LEU A 41 -2.30 -5.28 -7.39
N GLN A 42 -2.24 -4.01 -7.01
CA GLN A 42 -1.06 -3.17 -7.10
C GLN A 42 -0.86 -2.40 -5.80
N ILE A 43 0.37 -2.01 -5.53
CA ILE A 43 0.77 -1.14 -4.43
C ILE A 43 1.13 0.24 -4.97
N SER A 44 0.88 1.29 -4.21
CA SER A 44 1.26 2.64 -4.59
C SER A 44 2.65 3.02 -4.10
N SER A 45 3.01 2.62 -2.89
CA SER A 45 4.35 2.79 -2.31
C SER A 45 4.54 1.87 -1.11
N ALA A 46 5.77 1.76 -0.62
CA ALA A 46 6.11 1.05 0.59
C ALA A 46 7.16 1.85 1.37
N LYS A 47 7.04 1.90 2.70
CA LYS A 47 7.97 2.61 3.58
C LYS A 47 8.32 1.76 4.77
N GLU A 48 9.57 1.80 5.18
CA GLU A 48 10.00 1.25 6.46
C GLU A 48 9.86 2.31 7.56
N VAL A 49 9.31 1.92 8.70
CA VAL A 49 9.05 2.78 9.85
C VAL A 49 9.54 2.09 11.11
N GLU A 50 10.20 2.84 11.99
CA GLU A 50 10.62 2.35 13.30
C GLU A 50 9.44 2.36 14.28
N THR A 51 9.18 1.24 14.93
CA THR A 51 8.02 1.03 15.82
C THR A 51 8.36 1.11 17.31
N GLY A 52 9.58 1.56 17.63
CA GLY A 52 10.14 1.54 18.98
C GLY A 52 10.86 0.24 19.31
N SER A 53 11.66 0.25 20.37
CA SER A 53 12.41 -0.92 20.86
C SER A 53 13.31 -1.60 19.82
N GLY A 54 13.84 -0.84 18.85
CA GLY A 54 14.72 -1.35 17.78
C GLY A 54 14.02 -2.18 16.71
N LYS A 55 12.68 -2.29 16.73
CA LYS A 55 11.90 -3.04 15.75
C LYS A 55 11.45 -2.15 14.59
N LYS A 56 11.57 -2.68 13.38
CA LYS A 56 11.13 -2.01 12.14
C LYS A 56 9.88 -2.69 11.59
N ALA A 57 8.99 -1.89 11.02
CA ALA A 57 7.79 -2.35 10.34
C ALA A 57 7.75 -1.80 8.90
N ILE A 58 7.12 -2.55 8.01
CA ILE A 58 6.93 -2.16 6.61
C ILE A 58 5.48 -1.72 6.43
N VAL A 59 5.28 -0.46 6.10
CA VAL A 59 3.98 0.12 5.77
C VAL A 59 3.82 0.11 4.26
N VAL A 60 2.87 -0.68 3.76
CA VAL A 60 2.55 -0.81 2.34
C VAL A 60 1.33 0.05 2.03
N PHE A 61 1.50 1.05 1.19
CA PHE A 61 0.44 1.93 0.73
C PHE A 61 -0.29 1.31 -0.47
N VAL A 62 -1.60 1.18 -0.33
CA VAL A 62 -2.49 0.55 -1.32
C VAL A 62 -3.41 1.60 -1.94
N PRO A 63 -3.68 1.56 -3.27
CA PRO A 63 -4.70 2.39 -3.88
C PRO A 63 -6.07 2.16 -3.21
N VAL A 64 -6.76 3.23 -2.82
CA VAL A 64 -8.08 3.14 -2.14
C VAL A 64 -9.09 2.23 -2.85
N PRO A 65 -9.22 2.21 -4.20
CA PRO A 65 -10.15 1.30 -4.87
C PRO A 65 -9.87 -0.19 -4.63
N GLN A 66 -8.60 -0.55 -4.43
CA GLN A 66 -8.15 -1.94 -4.25
C GLN A 66 -8.12 -2.38 -2.78
N LEU A 67 -8.26 -1.45 -1.82
CA LEU A 67 -8.18 -1.75 -0.38
C LEU A 67 -9.16 -2.85 0.06
N LYS A 68 -10.40 -2.84 -0.44
CA LYS A 68 -11.40 -3.86 -0.08
C LYS A 68 -10.96 -5.26 -0.52
N ALA A 69 -10.25 -5.38 -1.64
CA ALA A 69 -9.72 -6.65 -2.11
C ALA A 69 -8.53 -7.11 -1.25
N PHE A 70 -7.62 -6.19 -0.86
CA PHE A 70 -6.56 -6.50 0.09
C PHE A 70 -7.10 -6.97 1.44
N HIS A 71 -8.18 -6.39 1.95
CA HIS A 71 -8.81 -6.82 3.20
C HIS A 71 -9.31 -8.26 3.18
N LYS A 72 -9.80 -8.76 2.03
CA LYS A 72 -10.27 -10.14 1.90
C LYS A 72 -9.14 -11.16 2.13
N ILE A 73 -7.96 -10.85 1.62
CA ILE A 73 -6.78 -11.73 1.63
C ILE A 73 -5.79 -11.41 2.75
N GLN A 74 -6.09 -10.38 3.54
CA GLN A 74 -5.15 -9.73 4.42
C GLN A 74 -4.45 -10.70 5.37
N GLN A 75 -5.21 -11.57 6.05
CA GLN A 75 -4.66 -12.49 7.04
C GLN A 75 -3.61 -13.45 6.46
N ARG A 76 -3.86 -14.00 5.27
CA ARG A 76 -2.90 -14.91 4.61
C ARG A 76 -1.72 -14.11 4.05
N LEU A 77 -2.00 -12.98 3.40
CA LEU A 77 -0.99 -12.15 2.76
C LEU A 77 0.01 -11.57 3.79
N THR A 78 -0.46 -11.07 4.93
CA THR A 78 0.43 -10.54 5.97
C THR A 78 1.36 -11.64 6.49
N ARG A 79 0.85 -12.83 6.77
CA ARG A 79 1.66 -13.95 7.27
C ARG A 79 2.77 -14.36 6.30
N GLU A 80 2.46 -14.47 5.01
CA GLU A 80 3.45 -14.82 3.99
C GLU A 80 4.51 -13.73 3.81
N LEU A 81 4.12 -12.45 3.87
CA LEU A 81 5.07 -11.33 3.78
C LEU A 81 5.94 -11.21 5.04
N GLU A 82 5.38 -11.34 6.24
CA GLU A 82 6.13 -11.30 7.50
C GLU A 82 7.19 -12.41 7.54
N LYS A 83 6.86 -13.62 7.06
CA LYS A 83 7.81 -14.72 6.90
C LYS A 83 8.98 -14.36 5.96
N LYS A 84 8.72 -13.60 4.90
CA LYS A 84 9.76 -13.18 3.94
C LYS A 84 10.62 -12.04 4.51
N PHE A 85 10.03 -11.15 5.30
CA PHE A 85 10.69 -9.96 5.84
C PHE A 85 11.22 -10.15 7.29
N SER A 86 11.68 -11.36 7.62
CA SER A 86 12.34 -11.66 8.91
C SER A 86 11.51 -11.23 10.12
N ASP A 87 10.20 -11.53 10.11
CA ASP A 87 9.24 -11.21 11.17
C ASP A 87 9.08 -9.71 11.48
N ARG A 88 9.45 -8.84 10.53
CA ARG A 88 9.04 -7.42 10.57
C ARG A 88 7.54 -7.33 10.32
N HIS A 89 6.84 -6.54 11.13
CA HIS A 89 5.42 -6.34 10.94
C HIS A 89 5.11 -5.67 9.59
N VAL A 90 4.17 -6.24 8.84
CA VAL A 90 3.72 -5.68 7.56
C VAL A 90 2.30 -5.17 7.69
N VAL A 91 2.10 -3.88 7.44
CA VAL A 91 0.80 -3.22 7.60
C VAL A 91 0.37 -2.59 6.28
N PHE A 92 -0.87 -2.88 5.86
CA PHE A 92 -1.48 -2.27 4.69
C PHE A 92 -2.25 -0.99 5.05
N VAL A 93 -1.94 0.11 4.38
CA VAL A 93 -2.57 1.41 4.61
C VAL A 93 -3.09 1.98 3.28
N ALA A 94 -4.30 2.53 3.29
CA ALA A 94 -4.85 3.18 2.11
C ALA A 94 -4.08 4.48 1.79
N GLN A 95 -3.67 4.68 0.54
CA GLN A 95 -3.16 5.97 0.10
C GLN A 95 -4.31 6.95 -0.18
N ARG A 96 -4.75 7.68 0.85
CA ARG A 96 -5.77 8.72 0.72
C ARG A 96 -5.15 10.07 0.41
N ARG A 97 -5.81 10.86 -0.44
CA ARG A 97 -5.44 12.26 -0.70
C ARG A 97 -6.21 13.17 0.24
N ILE A 98 -5.51 13.78 1.18
CA ILE A 98 -6.06 14.85 2.03
C ILE A 98 -5.99 16.15 1.25
N MET A 99 -7.14 16.78 0.99
CA MET A 99 -7.19 18.13 0.42
C MET A 99 -7.00 19.17 1.52
N ALA A 100 -6.49 20.36 1.23
CA ALA A 100 -6.45 21.44 2.21
C ALA A 100 -7.87 21.96 2.50
N LYS A 101 -8.11 22.50 3.71
CA LYS A 101 -9.37 23.20 4.01
C LYS A 101 -9.40 24.50 3.18
N PRO A 102 -10.45 24.75 2.38
CA PRO A 102 -10.54 25.99 1.63
C PRO A 102 -10.60 27.17 2.61
N THR A 103 -9.73 28.15 2.39
CA THR A 103 -9.70 29.42 3.12
C THR A 103 -10.51 30.49 2.36
N ARG A 104 -10.75 31.66 2.99
CA ARG A 104 -11.51 32.77 2.36
C ARG A 104 -10.94 33.21 1.01
N ASN A 105 -9.63 33.09 0.81
CA ASN A 105 -8.93 33.49 -0.42
C ASN A 105 -8.75 32.33 -1.43
N SER A 106 -9.35 31.16 -1.17
CA SER A 106 -9.15 30.00 -2.05
C SER A 106 -9.90 30.20 -3.37
N ARG A 107 -9.24 29.92 -4.50
CA ARG A 107 -9.83 29.96 -5.85
C ARG A 107 -10.55 28.65 -6.23
N VAL A 108 -10.78 27.75 -5.28
CA VAL A 108 -11.33 26.42 -5.53
C VAL A 108 -12.84 26.55 -5.74
N LYS A 109 -13.32 26.27 -6.96
CA LYS A 109 -14.75 26.33 -7.31
C LYS A 109 -15.54 25.11 -6.85
N GLN A 110 -14.89 23.95 -6.74
CA GLN A 110 -15.53 22.69 -6.37
C GLN A 110 -15.51 22.47 -4.86
N GLN A 111 -16.64 22.01 -4.30
CA GLN A 111 -16.71 21.66 -2.88
C GLN A 111 -15.76 20.51 -2.54
N ARG A 112 -14.99 20.65 -1.46
CA ARG A 112 -14.11 19.59 -0.96
C ARG A 112 -14.96 18.40 -0.47
N PRO A 113 -14.73 17.18 -1.00
CA PRO A 113 -15.39 15.98 -0.51
C PRO A 113 -15.03 15.70 0.95
N ARG A 114 -16.00 15.26 1.76
CA ARG A 114 -15.77 14.87 3.17
C ARG A 114 -14.73 13.76 3.33
N SER A 115 -14.71 12.81 2.39
CA SER A 115 -13.75 11.69 2.32
C SER A 115 -12.30 12.10 2.00
N ARG A 116 -12.05 13.38 1.71
CA ARG A 116 -10.71 13.95 1.47
C ARG A 116 -10.37 15.00 2.53
N THR A 117 -10.88 14.81 3.74
CA THR A 117 -10.52 15.62 4.90
C THR A 117 -9.39 15.02 5.71
N LEU A 118 -8.83 15.74 6.69
CA LEU A 118 -7.76 15.19 7.53
C LEU A 118 -8.32 14.20 8.57
N THR A 119 -9.55 14.45 9.02
CA THR A 119 -10.22 13.70 10.08
C THR A 119 -11.00 12.49 9.59
N SER A 120 -11.28 12.36 8.29
CA SER A 120 -12.12 11.31 7.71
C SER A 120 -11.39 10.46 6.67
#